data_AF-A0A522B4R2-F1
#
_entry.id   AF-A0A522B4R2-F1
#
_cell.length_a   1.000
_cell.length_b   1.000
_cell.length_c   1.000
_cell.angle_alpha   90.00
_cell.angle_beta   90.00
_cell.angle_gamma   90.00
#
_symmetry.space_group_name_H-M   'P 1'
#
loop_
_entity.id
_entity.type
_entity.pdbx_description
1 polymer ?
#
loop_
_entity_poly.entity_id
_entity_poly.type
_entity_poly.pdbx_seq_one_letter_code
_entity_poly.pdbx_strand_id
1 'polypeptide(L)'
;MRESLAVACGAVMMAAGLAFAAPAAEQAPAKHPLAQEHPIVVDARGIIPPIAWSVPGVTEPIQSVRDRMVTDKVTTLQLRPGKYMFMTTIFSFEFTVSLDGKLDYMKTIDGCVGGRGTATLMVTCRKMQPVDP
;
A
#
# COMPACT_ATOMS: atom_id res chain seq x y z
N MET A 1 -30.27 -85.16 3.66
CA MET A 1 -31.46 -84.64 2.95
C MET A 1 -31.45 -83.13 3.13
N ARG A 2 -31.14 -82.37 2.06
CA ARG A 2 -31.44 -80.94 1.75
C ARG A 2 -31.27 -79.87 2.85
N GLU A 3 -30.25 -79.00 2.81
CA GLU A 3 -30.13 -77.70 2.08
C GLU A 3 -30.66 -76.45 2.81
N SER A 4 -29.73 -75.50 3.08
CA SER A 4 -29.78 -74.05 2.74
C SER A 4 -30.11 -72.93 3.76
N LEU A 5 -29.34 -71.83 3.58
CA LEU A 5 -29.36 -70.42 4.04
C LEU A 5 -28.82 -70.07 5.46
N ALA A 6 -28.16 -68.94 5.73
CA ALA A 6 -27.32 -67.97 5.01
C ALA A 6 -26.88 -66.89 6.03
N VAL A 7 -25.62 -66.44 5.94
CA VAL A 7 -25.08 -65.05 6.11
C VAL A 7 -25.35 -64.27 7.42
N ALA A 8 -24.27 -63.83 8.10
CA ALA A 8 -23.98 -62.41 8.31
C ALA A 8 -22.55 -62.15 8.82
N CYS A 9 -21.86 -61.28 8.09
CA CYS A 9 -20.61 -60.54 8.33
C CYS A 9 -20.35 -60.18 9.80
N GLY A 10 -19.12 -60.06 10.29
CA GLY A 10 -17.82 -59.91 9.65
C GLY A 10 -16.81 -59.61 10.74
N ALA A 11 -15.61 -60.15 10.57
CA ALA A 11 -14.56 -60.23 11.57
C ALA A 11 -13.48 -59.13 11.37
N VAL A 12 -13.04 -58.55 12.50
CA VAL A 12 -11.62 -58.31 12.87
C VAL A 12 -10.84 -57.17 12.16
N MET A 13 -10.20 -56.30 12.95
CA MET A 13 -8.73 -56.11 13.02
C MET A 13 -8.35 -54.83 13.77
N MET A 14 -7.40 -54.95 14.70
CA MET A 14 -6.62 -53.83 15.24
C MET A 14 -5.75 -53.19 14.14
N ALA A 15 -5.54 -51.88 14.19
CA ALA A 15 -4.49 -51.21 13.41
C ALA A 15 -3.72 -50.21 14.28
N ALA A 16 -2.41 -50.39 14.29
CA ALA A 16 -1.42 -49.55 14.94
C ALA A 16 -1.02 -48.36 14.06
N GLY A 17 -0.72 -47.23 14.73
CA GLY A 17 0.21 -46.19 14.27
C GLY A 17 -0.27 -45.25 13.18
N LEU A 18 -0.11 -43.94 13.42
CA LEU A 18 0.26 -42.93 12.43
C LEU A 18 0.68 -41.67 13.20
N ALA A 19 1.99 -41.47 13.34
CA ALA A 19 2.54 -40.19 13.78
C ALA A 19 2.22 -39.15 12.70
N PHE A 20 1.39 -38.16 13.04
CA PHE A 20 1.18 -37.00 12.20
C PHE A 20 2.48 -36.18 12.18
N ALA A 21 3.26 -36.31 11.12
CA ALA A 21 4.27 -35.33 10.77
C ALA A 21 3.54 -34.01 10.46
N ALA A 22 3.69 -33.02 11.33
CA ALA A 22 3.27 -31.65 11.02
C ALA A 22 4.05 -31.18 9.78
N PRO A 23 3.41 -30.58 8.78
CA PRO A 23 4.15 -29.98 7.69
C PRO A 23 4.97 -28.83 8.28
N ALA A 24 6.29 -28.86 8.07
CA ALA A 24 7.12 -27.70 8.27
C ALA A 24 6.51 -26.59 7.41
N ALA A 25 6.00 -25.55 8.05
CA ALA A 25 5.62 -24.34 7.35
C ALA A 25 6.90 -23.79 6.72
N GLU A 26 7.08 -24.08 5.43
CA GLU A 26 8.08 -23.47 4.56
C GLU A 26 7.85 -21.96 4.66
N GLN A 27 8.66 -21.28 5.48
CA GLN A 27 8.61 -19.84 5.61
C GLN A 27 9.02 -19.27 4.26
N ALA A 28 8.03 -18.85 3.48
CA ALA A 28 8.24 -18.13 2.24
C ALA A 28 9.29 -17.04 2.50
N PRO A 29 10.27 -16.84 1.58
CA PRO A 29 11.37 -15.92 1.82
C PRO A 29 10.80 -14.56 2.24
N ALA A 30 11.27 -14.06 3.39
CA ALA A 30 10.81 -12.78 3.93
C ALA A 30 10.96 -11.72 2.83
N LYS A 31 9.83 -11.20 2.33
CA LYS A 31 9.85 -10.13 1.32
C LYS A 31 10.73 -9.00 1.86
N HIS A 32 11.71 -8.57 1.08
CA HIS A 32 12.64 -7.51 1.49
C HIS A 32 11.81 -6.28 1.92
N PRO A 33 11.97 -5.74 3.15
CA PRO A 33 11.07 -4.70 3.67
C PRO A 33 10.95 -3.46 2.77
N LEU A 34 12.04 -3.06 2.11
CA LEU A 34 12.05 -1.96 1.13
C LEU A 34 11.28 -2.26 -0.18
N ALA A 35 10.95 -3.52 -0.46
CA ALA A 35 10.17 -3.91 -1.62
C ALA A 35 8.66 -3.92 -1.33
N GLN A 36 8.26 -3.84 -0.06
CA GLN A 36 6.85 -3.81 0.32
C GLN A 36 6.23 -2.48 -0.11
N GLU A 37 5.09 -2.54 -0.80
CA GLU A 37 4.32 -1.36 -1.15
C GLU A 37 3.27 -1.05 -0.06
N HIS A 38 3.04 0.23 0.16
CA HIS A 38 2.05 0.76 1.07
C HIS A 38 1.03 1.59 0.29
N PRO A 39 -0.28 1.45 0.60
CA PRO A 39 -1.29 2.33 0.03
C PRO A 39 -1.16 3.72 0.67
N ILE A 40 -0.75 4.70 -0.12
CA ILE A 40 -0.64 6.11 0.29
C ILE A 40 -1.76 6.90 -0.37
N VAL A 41 -2.63 7.47 0.44
CA VAL A 41 -3.75 8.30 0.00
C VAL A 41 -3.25 9.72 -0.21
N VAL A 42 -3.49 10.30 -1.39
CA VAL A 42 -3.19 11.70 -1.71
C VAL A 42 -4.51 12.47 -1.77
N ASP A 43 -4.74 13.35 -0.81
CA ASP A 43 -5.87 14.27 -0.78
C ASP A 43 -5.39 15.72 -1.00
N ALA A 44 -5.46 16.16 -2.25
CA ALA A 44 -5.00 17.48 -2.67
C ALA A 44 -6.16 18.46 -2.98
N ARG A 45 -7.39 18.12 -2.59
CA ARG A 45 -8.61 18.89 -2.91
C ARG A 45 -8.66 20.27 -2.28
N GLY A 46 -7.78 20.57 -1.33
CA GLY A 46 -7.62 21.92 -0.79
C GLY A 46 -6.89 22.89 -1.72
N ILE A 47 -6.33 22.41 -2.84
CA ILE A 47 -5.72 23.27 -3.87
C ILE A 47 -6.81 23.81 -4.78
N ILE A 48 -7.01 25.13 -4.75
CA ILE A 48 -8.05 25.84 -5.51
C ILE A 48 -7.41 26.99 -6.31
N PRO A 49 -7.63 27.08 -7.64
CA PRO A 49 -8.39 26.14 -8.47
C PRO A 49 -7.69 24.77 -8.60
N PRO A 50 -8.41 23.70 -8.97
CA PRO A 50 -7.80 22.41 -9.19
C PRO A 50 -6.69 22.48 -10.24
N ILE A 51 -5.59 21.76 -10.00
CA ILE A 51 -4.40 21.79 -10.86
C ILE A 51 -3.93 20.37 -11.16
N ALA A 52 -3.23 20.20 -12.27
CA ALA A 52 -2.56 18.95 -12.57
C ALA A 52 -1.44 18.67 -11.53
N TRP A 53 -1.25 17.40 -11.18
CA TRP A 53 -0.18 16.97 -10.29
C TRP A 53 0.41 15.62 -10.70
N SER A 54 1.58 15.28 -10.16
CA SER A 54 2.28 14.01 -10.41
C SER A 54 3.24 13.66 -9.28
N VAL A 55 3.57 12.37 -9.17
CA VAL A 55 4.72 11.85 -8.41
C VAL A 55 5.65 11.16 -9.40
N PRO A 56 6.76 11.80 -9.83
CA PRO A 56 7.64 11.25 -10.86
C PRO A 56 8.15 9.84 -10.51
N GLY A 57 8.13 8.96 -11.51
CA GLY A 57 8.51 7.54 -11.35
C GLY A 57 7.42 6.65 -10.75
N VAL A 58 6.31 7.23 -10.27
CA VAL A 58 5.12 6.49 -9.82
C VAL A 58 3.95 6.76 -10.76
N THR A 59 3.68 8.03 -11.02
CA THR A 59 2.66 8.47 -11.97
C THR A 59 3.33 8.80 -13.29
N GLU A 60 2.55 8.79 -14.37
CA GLU A 60 3.03 9.30 -15.65
C GLU A 60 3.40 10.80 -15.55
N PRO A 61 4.22 11.31 -16.48
CA PRO A 61 4.62 12.71 -16.49
C PRO A 61 3.43 13.66 -16.51
N ILE A 62 3.53 14.76 -15.76
CA ILE A 62 2.44 15.74 -15.58
C ILE A 62 1.88 16.25 -16.92
N GLN A 63 2.71 16.34 -17.97
CA GLN A 63 2.28 16.76 -19.31
C GLN A 63 1.29 15.78 -19.96
N SER A 64 1.40 14.49 -19.65
CA SER A 64 0.57 13.41 -20.21
C SER A 64 -0.74 13.19 -19.46
N VAL A 65 -0.87 13.71 -18.23
CA VAL A 65 -1.99 13.41 -17.33
C VAL A 65 -2.79 14.64 -16.92
N ARG A 66 -2.55 15.80 -17.53
CA ARG A 66 -3.16 17.08 -17.12
C ARG A 66 -4.67 17.05 -16.97
N ASP A 67 -5.35 16.25 -17.80
CA ASP A 67 -6.81 16.17 -17.81
C ASP A 67 -7.40 15.11 -16.87
N ARG A 68 -6.56 14.24 -16.27
CA ARG A 68 -7.01 13.10 -15.44
C ARG A 68 -6.41 13.03 -14.05
N MET A 69 -5.20 13.56 -13.85
CA MET A 69 -4.51 13.68 -12.56
C MET A 69 -4.64 15.13 -12.09
N VAL A 70 -5.85 15.48 -11.68
CA VAL A 70 -6.19 16.81 -11.18
C VAL A 70 -6.45 16.71 -9.67
N THR A 71 -6.21 17.79 -8.94
CA THR A 71 -6.37 17.83 -7.49
C THR A 71 -7.83 17.82 -7.02
N ASP A 72 -8.81 17.64 -7.92
CA ASP A 72 -10.25 17.57 -7.60
C ASP A 72 -10.68 16.22 -7.00
N LYS A 73 -9.79 15.23 -7.02
CA LYS A 73 -10.04 13.86 -6.55
C LYS A 73 -8.98 13.40 -5.56
N VAL A 74 -9.37 12.44 -4.74
CA VAL A 74 -8.46 11.69 -3.86
C VAL A 74 -7.92 10.49 -4.64
N THR A 75 -6.61 10.30 -4.62
CA THR A 75 -5.94 9.21 -5.35
C THR A 75 -5.10 8.37 -4.40
N THR A 76 -5.21 7.06 -4.47
CA THR A 76 -4.33 6.14 -3.72
C THR A 76 -3.20 5.65 -4.62
N LEU A 77 -1.96 5.78 -4.15
CA LEU A 77 -0.76 5.30 -4.82
C LEU A 77 -0.15 4.15 -4.04
N GLN A 78 0.38 3.15 -4.75
CA GLN A 78 1.14 2.06 -4.14
C GLN A 78 2.62 2.45 -4.11
N LEU A 79 3.12 2.84 -2.94
CA LEU A 79 4.47 3.37 -2.77
C LEU A 79 5.33 2.44 -1.92
N ARG A 80 6.56 2.20 -2.35
CA ARG A 80 7.58 1.54 -1.52
C ARG A 80 8.18 2.53 -0.52
N PRO A 81 8.80 2.07 0.57
CA PRO A 81 9.58 2.94 1.44
C PRO A 81 10.66 3.69 0.64
N GLY A 82 10.72 5.01 0.80
CA GLY A 82 11.61 5.83 -0.01
C GLY A 82 11.21 7.31 -0.05
N LYS A 83 12.00 8.10 -0.79
CA LYS A 83 11.76 9.51 -1.02
C LYS A 83 11.00 9.72 -2.33
N TYR A 84 10.04 10.63 -2.29
CA TYR A 84 9.18 10.98 -3.40
C TYR A 84 9.03 12.50 -3.48
N MET A 85 8.57 12.96 -4.64
CA MET A 85 8.28 14.37 -4.85
C MET A 85 6.83 14.52 -5.31
N PHE A 86 6.05 15.32 -4.60
CA PHE A 86 4.77 15.80 -5.08
C PHE A 86 5.03 17.00 -5.98
N MET A 87 4.63 16.93 -7.24
CA MET A 87 4.80 18.02 -8.21
C MET A 87 3.46 18.51 -8.74
N THR A 88 3.31 19.83 -8.80
CA THR A 88 2.32 20.51 -9.62
C THR A 88 3.05 21.35 -10.66
N THR A 89 2.31 22.10 -11.49
CA THR A 89 2.93 23.05 -12.42
C THR A 89 3.40 24.35 -11.77
N ILE A 90 3.14 24.56 -10.47
CA ILE A 90 3.45 25.83 -9.77
C ILE A 90 4.27 25.65 -8.49
N PHE A 91 4.29 24.46 -7.89
CA PHE A 91 5.12 24.13 -6.73
C PHE A 91 5.41 22.64 -6.68
N SER A 92 6.46 22.26 -5.95
CA SER A 92 6.77 20.87 -5.63
C SER A 92 7.38 20.77 -4.24
N PHE A 93 7.27 19.61 -3.60
CA PHE A 93 7.95 19.33 -2.34
C PHE A 93 8.27 17.85 -2.20
N GLU A 94 9.29 17.55 -1.39
CA GLU A 94 9.66 16.17 -1.05
C GLU A 94 8.82 15.63 0.10
N PHE A 95 8.48 14.35 0.03
CA PHE A 95 7.95 13.56 1.14
C PHE A 95 8.60 12.17 1.15
N THR A 96 8.62 11.53 2.31
CA THR A 96 9.19 10.20 2.51
C THR A 96 8.10 9.24 2.96
N VAL A 97 8.13 8.02 2.45
CA VAL A 97 7.35 6.88 2.96
C VAL A 97 8.28 6.01 3.80
N SER A 98 7.93 5.79 5.06
CA SER A 98 8.69 4.92 5.97
C SER A 98 8.43 3.44 5.70
N LEU A 99 9.19 2.56 6.38
CA LEU A 99 9.02 1.09 6.31
C LEU A 99 7.63 0.61 6.75
N ASP A 100 6.92 1.39 7.57
CA ASP A 100 5.56 1.11 8.03
C ASP A 100 4.48 1.87 7.25
N GLY A 101 4.84 2.51 6.13
CA GLY A 101 3.89 3.21 5.26
C GLY A 101 3.41 4.55 5.79
N LYS A 102 4.20 5.19 6.66
CA LYS A 102 3.91 6.53 7.20
C LYS A 102 4.67 7.61 6.46
N LEU A 103 4.05 8.77 6.40
CA LEU A 103 4.58 9.93 5.71
C LEU A 103 5.44 10.80 6.62
N ASP A 104 6.53 11.32 6.06
CA ASP A 104 7.33 12.38 6.66
C ASP A 104 7.71 13.42 5.60
N TYR A 105 7.89 14.69 5.98
CA TYR A 105 8.22 15.79 5.08
C TYR A 105 8.84 16.96 5.85
N MET A 106 9.28 18.05 5.23
CA MET A 106 9.90 19.15 5.99
C MET A 106 8.87 19.84 6.92
N LYS A 107 9.25 20.18 8.16
CA LYS A 107 8.33 20.90 9.09
C LYS A 107 7.95 22.29 8.59
N THR A 108 8.80 22.90 7.76
CA THR A 108 8.58 24.25 7.19
C THR A 108 7.34 24.33 6.30
N ILE A 109 6.83 23.20 5.80
CA ILE A 109 5.63 23.14 4.96
C ILE A 109 4.39 22.63 5.70
N ASP A 110 4.46 22.43 7.03
CA ASP A 110 3.32 21.98 7.85
C ASP A 110 2.12 22.96 7.76
N GLY A 111 2.36 24.22 7.37
CA GLY A 111 1.30 25.20 7.15
C GLY A 111 0.37 24.90 5.96
N CYS A 112 0.76 24.01 5.04
CA CYS A 112 -0.08 23.61 3.91
C CYS A 112 0.02 22.14 3.50
N VAL A 113 0.87 21.36 4.17
CA VAL A 113 0.99 19.91 4.00
C VAL A 113 0.69 19.21 5.32
N GLY A 114 -0.28 18.30 5.29
CA GLY A 114 -0.78 17.57 6.44
C GLY A 114 -0.61 16.04 6.32
N GLY A 115 -0.80 15.35 7.43
CA GLY A 115 -0.83 13.89 7.48
C GLY A 115 0.50 13.19 7.78
N ARG A 116 1.51 13.93 8.26
CA ARG A 116 2.73 13.36 8.85
C ARG A 116 2.41 12.26 9.86
N GLY A 117 3.13 11.14 9.80
CA GLY A 117 2.92 9.97 10.66
C GLY A 117 1.71 9.13 10.27
N THR A 118 1.02 9.46 9.17
CA THR A 118 -0.13 8.70 8.63
C THR A 118 0.17 8.22 7.21
N ALA A 119 -0.74 7.45 6.62
CA ALA A 119 -0.69 7.03 5.21
C ALA A 119 -1.44 8.00 4.26
N THR A 120 -1.87 9.17 4.76
CA THR A 120 -2.63 10.16 3.98
C THR A 120 -1.85 11.45 3.83
N LEU A 121 -1.46 11.82 2.61
CA LEU A 121 -0.83 13.09 2.28
C LEU A 121 -1.93 14.13 1.98
N MET A 122 -2.11 15.10 2.88
CA MET A 122 -3.04 16.21 2.67
C MET A 122 -2.30 17.42 2.11
N VAL A 123 -2.80 18.02 1.03
CA VAL A 123 -2.15 19.18 0.39
C VAL A 123 -3.16 20.30 0.16
N THR A 124 -2.85 21.48 0.70
CA THR A 124 -3.68 22.70 0.58
C THR A 124 -2.84 23.92 0.15
N CYS A 125 -1.63 23.70 -0.35
CA CYS A 125 -0.70 24.77 -0.72
C CYS A 125 -1.24 25.59 -1.91
N ARG A 126 -1.15 26.93 -1.81
CA ARG A 126 -1.54 27.86 -2.90
C ARG A 126 -0.35 28.30 -3.76
N LYS A 127 0.83 28.35 -3.15
CA LYS A 127 2.15 28.60 -3.71
C LYS A 127 3.17 28.05 -2.72
N MET A 128 4.35 27.65 -3.15
CA MET A 128 5.41 27.35 -2.19
C MET A 128 5.80 28.67 -1.51
N GLN A 129 5.52 28.80 -0.22
CA GLN A 129 5.96 29.98 0.51
C GLN A 129 7.49 29.93 0.62
N PRO A 130 8.20 31.04 0.36
CA PRO A 130 9.60 31.13 0.72
C PRO A 130 9.73 30.83 2.21
N VAL A 131 10.73 30.04 2.59
CA VAL A 131 11.11 29.88 3.99
C VAL A 131 11.69 31.23 4.41
N ASP A 132 10.99 31.97 5.28
CA ASP A 132 11.60 33.11 5.95
C ASP A 132 12.75 32.57 6.85
N PRO A 133 13.98 33.12 6.71
CA PRO A 133 15.18 32.61 7.36
C PRO A 133 15.20 32.79 8.89
#